data_AF-A0A072N0I6-F1
#
_entry.id   AF-A0A072N0I6-F1
#
_cell.length_a   1.000
_cell.length_b   1.000
_cell.length_c   1.000
_cell.angle_alpha   90.00
_cell.angle_beta   90.00
_cell.angle_gamma   90.00
#
_symmetry.space_group_name_H-M   'P 1'
#
loop_
_entity.id
_entity.type
_entity.pdbx_description
1 polymer ?
#
loop_
_entity_poly.entity_id
_entity_poly.type
_entity_poly.pdbx_seq_one_letter_code
_entity_poly.pdbx_strand_id
1 'polypeptide(L)'
;MLKQQSHIVAPIRDELRTRALYTVGELRERGKADKEAIDKLFELIVDMTDEGLDFFFLEPLRRLNASSMMMGMAKMGIGSMLKGSKMVVHKVLKKLDDRSLSAILDFIEEIIHEPETA
;
A
#
# COMPACT_ATOMS: atom_id res chain seq x y z
N MET A 1 9.15 2.10 16.85
CA MET A 1 8.45 3.19 16.14
C MET A 1 9.15 3.41 14.81
N LEU A 2 8.45 3.26 13.67
CA LEU A 2 9.04 3.48 12.33
C LEU A 2 9.71 4.86 12.20
N LYS A 3 9.16 5.87 12.88
CA LYS A 3 9.68 7.25 12.91
C LYS A 3 11.03 7.44 13.60
N GLN A 4 11.51 6.45 14.36
CA GLN A 4 12.80 6.52 15.07
C GLN A 4 13.97 5.91 14.27
N GLN A 5 13.69 5.42 13.06
CA GLN A 5 14.67 4.78 12.19
C GLN A 5 14.74 5.50 10.84
N SER A 6 15.91 5.46 10.21
CA SER A 6 16.04 5.88 8.81
C SER A 6 15.17 4.99 7.93
N HIS A 7 14.30 5.60 7.15
CA HIS A 7 13.37 4.90 6.27
C HIS A 7 13.32 5.59 4.91
N ILE A 8 12.91 4.83 3.89
CA ILE A 8 12.65 5.35 2.56
C ILE A 8 11.14 5.52 2.42
N VAL A 9 10.71 6.68 1.95
CA VAL A 9 9.29 6.98 1.70
C VAL A 9 8.99 6.89 0.20
N ALA A 10 7.77 6.44 -0.12
CA ALA A 10 7.19 6.58 -1.45
C ALA A 10 6.02 7.57 -1.36
N PRO A 11 5.99 8.64 -2.17
CA PRO A 11 4.85 9.53 -2.21
C PRO A 11 3.62 8.77 -2.73
N ILE A 12 2.47 9.10 -2.16
CA ILE A 12 1.16 8.63 -2.64
C ILE A 12 0.31 9.84 -3.03
N ARG A 13 -0.62 9.64 -3.98
CA ARG A 13 -1.61 10.66 -4.32
C ARG A 13 -2.47 11.03 -3.11
N ASP A 14 -2.86 12.30 -3.00
CA ASP A 14 -3.72 12.79 -1.92
C ASP A 14 -5.05 12.04 -1.82
N GLU A 15 -5.60 11.61 -2.97
CA GLU A 15 -6.79 10.76 -3.04
C GLU A 15 -6.57 9.42 -2.34
N LEU A 16 -5.40 8.79 -2.52
CA LEU A 16 -5.08 7.53 -1.85
C LEU A 16 -4.86 7.74 -0.36
N ARG A 17 -4.17 8.82 0.03
CA ARG A 17 -4.01 9.19 1.45
C ARG A 17 -5.37 9.36 2.12
N THR A 18 -6.26 10.14 1.51
CA THR A 18 -7.60 10.42 2.05
C THR A 18 -8.42 9.14 2.17
N ARG A 19 -8.44 8.31 1.12
CA ARG A 19 -9.12 7.00 1.16
C ARG A 19 -8.53 6.10 2.24
N ALA A 20 -7.22 6.05 2.38
CA ALA A 20 -6.55 5.22 3.39
C ALA A 20 -6.98 5.60 4.80
N LEU A 21 -6.91 6.89 5.14
CA LEU A 21 -7.30 7.38 6.47
C LEU A 21 -8.80 7.16 6.74
N TYR A 22 -9.65 7.38 5.74
CA TYR A 22 -11.08 7.10 5.84
C TYR A 22 -11.35 5.61 6.07
N THR A 23 -10.76 4.74 5.24
CA THR A 23 -10.91 3.28 5.36
C THR A 23 -10.41 2.81 6.73
N VAL A 24 -9.28 3.31 7.21
CA VAL A 24 -8.80 2.95 8.54
C VAL A 24 -9.78 3.35 9.64
N GLY A 25 -10.30 4.58 9.61
CA GLY A 25 -11.32 5.02 10.56
C GLY A 25 -12.58 4.14 10.53
N GLU A 26 -13.08 3.87 9.33
CA GLU A 26 -14.28 3.04 9.12
C GLU A 26 -14.08 1.61 9.65
N LEU A 27 -12.94 0.98 9.34
CA LEU A 27 -12.64 -0.38 9.78
C LEU A 27 -12.39 -0.46 11.29
N ARG A 28 -11.81 0.61 11.88
CA ARG A 28 -11.60 0.72 13.33
C ARG A 28 -12.92 0.84 14.07
N GLU A 29 -13.86 1.66 13.58
CA GLU A 29 -15.21 1.77 14.13
C GLU A 29 -15.99 0.46 14.03
N ARG A 30 -15.83 -0.27 12.91
CA ARG A 30 -16.46 -1.58 12.72
C ARG A 30 -15.97 -2.61 13.73
N GLY A 31 -14.66 -2.62 14.01
CA GLY A 31 -14.03 -3.47 15.02
C GLY A 31 -14.13 -4.99 14.75
N LYS A 32 -14.49 -5.38 13.52
CA LYS A 32 -14.69 -6.79 13.14
C LYS A 32 -13.96 -7.12 11.84
N ALA A 33 -13.18 -8.20 11.87
CA ALA A 33 -12.48 -8.76 10.71
C ALA A 33 -13.41 -9.62 9.83
N ASP A 34 -14.58 -9.08 9.47
CA ASP A 34 -15.49 -9.76 8.55
C ASP A 34 -15.08 -9.58 7.09
N LYS A 35 -15.78 -10.27 6.18
CA LYS A 35 -15.44 -10.28 4.76
C LYS A 35 -15.34 -8.87 4.15
N GLU A 36 -16.24 -7.96 4.53
CA GLU A 36 -16.23 -6.61 3.98
C GLU A 36 -15.00 -5.82 4.46
N ALA A 37 -14.66 -5.97 5.75
CA ALA A 37 -13.44 -5.36 6.30
C ALA A 37 -12.18 -5.88 5.60
N ILE A 38 -12.11 -7.20 5.39
CA ILE A 38 -10.99 -7.85 4.71
C ILE A 38 -10.87 -7.40 3.26
N ASP A 39 -11.98 -7.31 2.53
CA ASP A 39 -11.98 -6.89 1.12
C ASP A 39 -11.55 -5.41 1.00
N LYS A 40 -12.03 -4.52 1.88
CA LYS A 40 -11.61 -3.10 1.90
C LYS A 40 -10.12 -2.94 2.25
N LEU A 41 -9.65 -3.66 3.27
CA LEU A 41 -8.25 -3.63 3.67
C LEU A 41 -7.33 -4.18 2.57
N PHE A 42 -7.78 -5.24 1.88
CA PHE A 42 -7.06 -5.81 0.75
C PHE A 42 -6.85 -4.78 -0.36
N GLU A 43 -7.92 -4.13 -0.83
CA GLU A 43 -7.85 -3.12 -1.90
C GLU A 43 -6.94 -1.94 -1.49
N LEU A 44 -7.04 -1.49 -0.23
CA LEU A 44 -6.17 -0.42 0.27
C LEU A 44 -4.68 -0.80 0.23
N ILE A 45 -4.31 -1.97 0.76
CA ILE A 45 -2.92 -2.46 0.75
C ILE A 45 -2.42 -2.61 -0.69
N VAL A 46 -3.28 -3.09 -1.58
CA VAL A 46 -2.96 -3.23 -3.01
C VAL A 46 -2.66 -1.89 -3.65
N ASP A 47 -3.52 -0.89 -3.47
CA ASP A 47 -3.34 0.44 -4.06
C ASP A 47 -2.07 1.11 -3.53
N MET A 48 -1.81 1.02 -2.22
CA MET A 48 -0.57 1.54 -1.61
C MET A 48 0.68 0.84 -2.15
N THR A 49 0.60 -0.48 -2.35
CA THR A 49 1.71 -1.24 -2.91
C THR A 49 1.98 -0.85 -4.36
N ASP A 50 0.94 -0.62 -5.16
CA ASP A 50 1.07 -0.24 -6.57
C ASP A 50 1.77 1.11 -6.73
N GLU A 51 1.38 2.12 -5.94
CA GLU A 51 2.06 3.43 -5.89
C GLU A 51 3.52 3.31 -5.45
N GLY A 52 3.78 2.52 -4.40
CA GLY A 52 5.14 2.28 -3.92
C GLY A 52 6.03 1.62 -4.98
N LEU A 53 5.51 0.61 -5.70
CA LEU A 53 6.24 -0.05 -6.77
C LEU A 53 6.45 0.87 -7.97
N ASP A 54 5.47 1.71 -8.33
CA ASP A 54 5.65 2.71 -9.37
C ASP A 54 6.79 3.67 -9.02
N PHE A 55 6.81 4.20 -7.80
CA PHE A 55 7.84 5.11 -7.34
C PHE A 55 9.23 4.47 -7.29
N PHE A 56 9.36 3.24 -6.81
CA PHE A 56 10.67 2.61 -6.68
C PHE A 56 11.22 2.02 -7.98
N PHE A 57 10.36 1.65 -8.93
CA PHE A 57 10.80 0.95 -10.13
C PHE A 57 10.50 1.67 -11.44
N LEU A 58 9.32 2.29 -11.59
CA LEU A 58 8.93 2.94 -12.85
C LEU A 58 9.40 4.38 -12.92
N GLU A 59 9.33 5.13 -11.82
CA GLU A 59 9.79 6.51 -11.77
C GLU A 59 11.29 6.68 -12.11
N PRO A 60 12.23 5.83 -11.61
CA PRO A 60 13.62 5.90 -12.04
C PRO A 60 13.78 5.69 -13.56
N LEU A 61 13.00 4.79 -14.15
CA LEU A 61 13.04 4.55 -15.59
C LEU A 61 12.51 5.74 -16.39
N ARG A 62 11.46 6.42 -15.90
CA ARG A 62 10.98 7.69 -16.49
C ARG A 62 12.08 8.75 -16.46
N ARG A 63 12.76 8.92 -15.31
CA ARG A 63 13.86 9.89 -15.15
C ARG A 63 15.06 9.60 -16.03
N LEU A 64 15.32 8.33 -16.32
CA LEU A 64 16.35 7.87 -17.25
C LEU A 64 15.92 7.96 -18.72
N ASN A 65 14.71 8.44 -19.02
CA ASN A 65 14.11 8.43 -20.36
C ASN A 65 14.17 7.03 -21.01
N ALA A 66 13.86 5.99 -20.23
CA ALA A 66 13.86 4.62 -20.70
C ALA A 66 12.94 4.46 -21.92
N SER A 67 13.37 3.65 -22.89
CA SER A 67 12.57 3.39 -24.09
C SER A 67 11.24 2.71 -23.74
N SER A 68 10.26 2.84 -24.63
CA SER A 68 8.95 2.16 -24.49
C SER A 68 9.09 0.65 -24.29
N MET A 69 10.07 0.03 -24.96
CA MET A 69 10.40 -1.38 -24.80
C MET A 69 10.89 -1.70 -23.38
N MET A 70 11.83 -0.91 -22.85
CA MET A 70 12.35 -1.10 -21.49
C MET A 70 11.27 -0.87 -20.43
N MET A 71 10.44 0.16 -20.61
CA MET A 71 9.27 0.40 -19.76
C MET A 71 8.28 -0.76 -19.81
N GLY A 72 8.04 -1.34 -20.99
CA GLY A 72 7.18 -2.52 -21.15
C GLY A 72 7.71 -3.74 -20.40
N MET A 73 9.01 -4.02 -20.50
CA MET A 73 9.66 -5.11 -19.78
C MET A 73 9.57 -4.92 -18.25
N ALA A 74 9.85 -3.72 -17.76
CA ALA A 74 9.74 -3.40 -16.34
C ALA A 74 8.31 -3.61 -15.82
N LYS A 75 7.30 -3.07 -16.52
CA LYS A 75 5.88 -3.26 -16.17
C LYS A 75 5.48 -4.73 -16.12
N MET A 76 5.98 -5.55 -17.05
CA MET A 76 5.70 -6.98 -17.06
C MET A 76 6.30 -7.69 -15.83
N GLY A 77 7.55 -7.38 -15.49
CA GLY A 77 8.23 -7.92 -14.30
C GLY A 77 7.52 -7.52 -13.00
N ILE A 78 7.28 -6.22 -12.83
CA ILE A 78 6.57 -5.66 -11.66
C ILE A 78 5.16 -6.24 -11.55
N GLY A 79 4.42 -6.32 -12.66
CA GLY A 79 3.08 -6.89 -12.68
C GLY A 79 3.04 -8.35 -12.23
N SER A 80 4.09 -9.13 -12.49
CA SER A 80 4.20 -10.52 -12.03
C SER A 80 4.47 -10.59 -10.51
N MET A 81 5.36 -9.74 -9.98
CA MET A 81 5.57 -9.60 -8.54
C MET A 81 4.31 -9.13 -7.81
N LEU A 82 3.59 -8.16 -8.36
CA LEU A 82 2.37 -7.63 -7.76
C LEU A 82 1.27 -8.69 -7.68
N LYS A 83 1.11 -9.53 -8.72
CA LYS A 83 0.19 -10.67 -8.68
C LYS A 83 0.51 -11.64 -7.56
N GLY A 84 1.79 -12.02 -7.40
CA GLY A 84 2.23 -12.87 -6.31
C GLY A 84 1.97 -12.26 -4.94
N SER A 85 2.28 -10.97 -4.79
CA SER A 85 2.07 -10.19 -3.56
C SER A 85 0.59 -10.13 -3.19
N LYS A 86 -0.29 -9.81 -4.16
CA LYS A 86 -1.76 -9.82 -4.00
C LYS A 86 -2.28 -11.15 -3.47
N MET A 87 -1.80 -12.27 -4.01
CA MET A 87 -2.22 -13.59 -3.54
C MET A 87 -1.82 -13.84 -2.08
N VAL A 88 -0.62 -13.43 -1.68
CA VAL A 88 -0.13 -13.57 -0.31
C VAL A 88 -0.95 -12.70 0.64
N VAL A 89 -1.12 -11.40 0.31
CA VAL A 89 -1.91 -10.46 1.11
C VAL A 89 -3.31 -11.01 1.33
N HIS A 90 -4.03 -11.36 0.25
CA HIS A 90 -5.39 -11.89 0.35
C HIS A 90 -5.47 -13.17 1.20
N LYS A 91 -4.48 -14.08 1.10
CA LYS A 91 -4.44 -15.31 1.91
C LYS A 91 -4.19 -15.04 3.39
N VAL A 92 -3.38 -14.03 3.72
CA VAL A 92 -3.10 -13.61 5.10
C VAL A 92 -4.31 -12.88 5.68
N LEU A 93 -4.87 -11.91 4.96
CA LEU A 93 -6.01 -11.13 5.45
C LEU A 93 -7.22 -11.99 5.79
N LYS A 94 -7.47 -13.05 5.01
CA LYS A 94 -8.54 -14.04 5.30
C LYS A 94 -8.42 -14.76 6.64
N LYS A 95 -7.27 -14.68 7.32
CA LYS A 95 -7.01 -15.32 8.61
C LYS A 95 -6.95 -14.33 9.76
N LEU A 96 -7.18 -13.03 9.51
CA LEU A 96 -7.15 -12.03 10.56
C LEU A 96 -8.33 -12.24 11.50
N ASP A 97 -8.04 -12.11 12.79
CA ASP A 97 -9.02 -11.85 13.82
C ASP A 97 -9.12 -10.33 14.08
N ASP A 98 -10.07 -9.92 14.92
CA ASP A 98 -10.34 -8.52 15.23
C ASP A 98 -9.11 -7.80 15.83
N ARG A 99 -8.29 -8.54 16.59
CA ARG A 99 -7.04 -8.04 17.17
C ARG A 99 -6.00 -7.76 16.09
N SER A 100 -5.83 -8.70 15.16
CA SER A 100 -4.86 -8.57 14.07
C SER A 100 -5.29 -7.50 13.06
N LEU A 101 -6.60 -7.33 12.84
CA LEU A 101 -7.15 -6.20 12.08
C LEU A 101 -6.70 -4.89 12.73
N SER A 102 -6.96 -4.71 14.02
CA SER A 102 -6.59 -3.49 14.75
C SER A 102 -5.08 -3.17 14.62
N ALA A 103 -4.23 -4.19 14.77
CA ALA A 103 -2.78 -4.01 14.64
C ALA A 103 -2.34 -3.56 13.23
N ILE A 104 -3.00 -4.04 12.17
CA ILE A 104 -2.70 -3.60 10.80
C ILE A 104 -3.19 -2.17 10.57
N LEU A 105 -4.35 -1.80 11.11
CA LEU A 105 -4.87 -0.44 11.02
C LEU A 105 -3.92 0.57 11.69
N ASP A 106 -3.40 0.24 12.88
CA ASP A 106 -2.38 1.04 13.57
C ASP A 106 -1.12 1.18 12.72
N PHE A 107 -0.65 0.09 12.10
CA PHE A 107 0.50 0.14 11.20
C PHE A 107 0.28 1.05 9.98
N ILE A 108 -0.91 1.01 9.36
CA ILE A 108 -1.21 1.86 8.20
C ILE A 108 -1.18 3.35 8.59
N GLU A 109 -1.75 3.72 9.74
CA GLU A 109 -1.64 5.08 10.27
C GLU A 109 -0.18 5.48 10.57
N GLU A 110 0.62 4.54 11.08
CA GLU A 110 2.04 4.78 11.39
C GLU A 110 2.92 5.04 10.17
N ILE A 111 2.52 4.61 8.97
CA ILE A 111 3.32 4.79 7.73
C ILE A 111 2.79 5.89 6.80
N ILE A 112 1.57 6.40 7.04
CA ILE A 112 0.99 7.48 6.23
C ILE A 112 1.26 8.83 6.90
N HIS A 113 1.97 9.70 6.20
CA HIS A 113 2.38 11.01 6.72
C HIS A 113 2.01 12.12 5.76
N GLU A 114 1.76 13.31 6.32
CA GLU A 114 1.69 14.54 5.55
C GLU A 114 3.09 14.93 5.06
N PRO A 115 3.18 15.62 3.91
CA PRO A 115 4.42 16.24 3.50
C PRO A 115 4.90 17.21 4.59
N GLU A 116 6.20 17.23 4.88
CA GLU A 116 6.78 18.27 5.72
C GLU A 116 6.54 19.62 5.05
N THR A 117 6.00 20.59 5.80
CA THR A 117 5.87 21.96 5.30
C THR A 117 7.26 22.53 5.05
N ALA A 118 7.48 23.02 3.83
CA ALA A 118 8.72 23.66 3.40
C ALA A 118 9.05 24.93 4.19
#